data_AF-A0A6L7AF99-F1
#
_entry.id   AF-A0A6L7AF99-F1
#
_cell.length_a   1.000
_cell.length_b   1.000
_cell.length_c   1.000
_cell.angle_alpha   90.00
_cell.angle_beta   90.00
_cell.angle_gamma   90.00
#
_symmetry.space_group_name_H-M   'P 1'
#
loop_
_entity.id
_entity.type
_entity.pdbx_description
1 polymer ?
#
loop_
_entity_poly.entity_id
_entity_poly.type
_entity_poly.pdbx_seq_one_letter_code
_entity_poly.pdbx_strand_id
1 'polypeptide(L)'
;MQQQTFRRALEAAISAQSVATVVDKAYAFQVEKNNQRLARARYGTVKLARKADAMWDGIVANIHAGMSGRSDDQILAQLQDPDFIDTLEEALAEIDFVSED
;
A
#
# COMPACT_ATOMS: atom_id res chain seq x y z
N MET A 1 1.81 -17.64 -2.92
CA MET A 1 2.72 -16.82 -3.74
C MET A 1 3.73 -16.13 -2.83
N GLN A 2 4.94 -15.77 -3.28
CA GLN A 2 5.86 -14.95 -2.49
C GLN A 2 5.37 -13.50 -2.43
N GLN A 3 5.55 -12.81 -1.29
CA GLN A 3 5.04 -11.44 -1.07
C GLN A 3 5.50 -10.44 -2.13
N GLN A 4 6.78 -10.47 -2.51
CA GLN A 4 7.32 -9.57 -3.52
C GLN A 4 6.75 -9.86 -4.92
N THR A 5 6.49 -11.13 -5.23
CA THR A 5 5.84 -11.53 -6.48
C THR A 5 4.39 -11.05 -6.50
N PHE A 6 3.67 -11.21 -5.39
CA PHE A 6 2.31 -10.72 -5.24
C PHE A 6 2.23 -9.19 -5.39
N ARG A 7 3.14 -8.44 -4.73
CA ARG A 7 3.22 -6.98 -4.88
C ARG A 7 3.32 -6.56 -6.34
N ARG A 8 4.24 -7.17 -7.10
CA ARG A 8 4.43 -6.86 -8.51
C ARG A 8 3.21 -7.24 -9.37
N ALA A 9 2.58 -8.38 -9.08
CA ALA A 9 1.38 -8.81 -9.80
C ALA A 9 0.21 -7.87 -9.52
N LEU A 10 0.03 -7.45 -8.26
CA LEU A 10 -1.00 -6.49 -7.86
C LEU A 10 -0.76 -5.13 -8.50
N GLU A 11 0.44 -4.57 -8.41
CA GLU A 11 0.80 -3.28 -9.02
C GLU A 11 0.68 -3.28 -10.56
N ALA A 12 0.77 -4.46 -11.20
CA ALA A 12 0.52 -4.60 -12.63
C ALA A 12 -0.97 -4.71 -12.98
N ALA A 13 -1.81 -5.12 -12.03
CA ALA A 13 -3.25 -5.27 -12.20
C ALA A 13 -4.03 -3.99 -11.90
N ILE A 14 -3.62 -3.22 -10.89
CA ILE A 14 -4.21 -1.93 -10.54
C ILE A 14 -3.54 -0.78 -11.30
N SER A 15 -4.20 0.38 -11.35
CA SER A 15 -3.61 1.56 -11.95
C SER A 15 -2.42 2.08 -11.14
N ALA A 16 -1.41 2.58 -11.86
CA ALA A 16 -0.28 3.27 -11.24
C ALA A 16 -0.73 4.48 -10.41
N GLN A 17 -1.86 5.09 -10.77
CA GLN A 17 -2.44 6.21 -10.04
C GLN A 17 -2.98 5.79 -8.67
N SER A 18 -3.61 4.62 -8.55
CA SER A 18 -4.06 4.09 -7.25
C SER A 18 -2.90 3.86 -6.29
N VAL A 19 -1.81 3.27 -6.77
CA VAL A 19 -0.57 3.10 -5.98
C VAL A 19 0.00 4.44 -5.56
N ALA A 20 0.12 5.39 -6.50
CA ALA A 20 0.65 6.72 -6.22
C ALA A 20 -0.18 7.47 -5.17
N THR A 21 -1.51 7.45 -5.30
CA THR A 21 -2.43 8.08 -4.34
C THR A 21 -2.22 7.54 -2.93
N VAL A 22 -2.15 6.22 -2.75
CA VAL A 22 -1.94 5.61 -1.43
C VAL A 22 -0.57 5.97 -0.86
N VAL A 23 0.48 5.89 -1.68
CA VAL A 23 1.85 6.22 -1.25
C VAL A 23 1.99 7.71 -0.90
N ASP A 24 1.34 8.60 -1.63
CA ASP A 24 1.32 10.04 -1.36
C ASP A 24 0.59 10.35 -0.05
N LYS A 25 -0.57 9.73 0.20
CA LYS A 25 -1.26 9.82 1.50
C LYS A 25 -0.39 9.30 2.64
N ALA A 26 0.30 8.16 2.45
CA ALA A 26 1.22 7.61 3.44
C ALA A 26 2.40 8.54 3.70
N TYR A 27 2.93 9.18 2.65
CA TYR A 27 4.01 10.15 2.77
C TYR A 27 3.58 11.40 3.54
N ALA A 28 2.42 11.97 3.21
CA ALA A 28 1.85 13.11 3.93
C ALA A 28 1.65 12.79 5.41
N PHE A 29 1.13 11.60 5.73
CA PHE A 29 1.01 11.12 7.10
C PHE A 29 2.37 11.02 7.82
N GLN A 30 3.40 10.49 7.16
CA GLN A 30 4.75 10.43 7.74
C GLN A 30 5.36 11.82 7.93
N VAL A 31 5.09 12.78 7.04
CA VAL A 31 5.52 14.18 7.19
C VAL A 31 4.88 14.79 8.43
N GLU A 32 3.58 14.63 8.62
CA GLU A 32 2.85 15.17 9.77
C GLU A 32 3.40 14.60 11.09
N LYS A 33 3.56 13.26 11.17
CA LYS A 33 4.19 12.59 12.31
C LYS A 33 5.64 13.03 12.53
N ASN A 34 6.36 13.37 11.47
CA ASN A 34 7.73 13.86 11.57
C ASN A 34 7.78 15.29 12.08
N ASN A 35 6.80 16.14 11.75
CA ASN A 35 6.72 17.52 12.22
C ASN A 35 6.53 17.61 13.74
N GLN A 36 5.85 16.63 14.34
CA GLN A 36 5.67 16.50 15.79
C GLN A 36 6.98 16.13 16.54
N ARG A 37 8.03 15.70 15.83
CA ARG A 37 9.33 15.40 16.44
C ARG A 37 10.14 16.67 16.70
N LEU A 38 11.02 16.61 17.70
CA LEU A 38 12.07 17.61 17.90
C LEU A 38 12.84 17.84 16.60
N ALA A 39 13.12 19.09 16.24
CA ALA A 39 13.74 19.46 14.96
C ALA A 39 15.01 18.63 14.65
N ARG A 40 15.87 18.44 15.64
CA ARG A 40 17.12 17.64 15.53
C ARG A 40 16.91 16.14 15.28
N ALA A 41 15.71 15.63 15.53
CA ALA A 41 15.34 14.21 15.42
C ALA A 41 14.39 13.92 14.24
N ARG A 42 14.11 14.94 13.42
CA ARG A 42 13.29 14.81 12.21
C ARG A 42 14.02 13.96 11.18
N TYR A 43 13.27 13.08 10.53
CA TYR A 43 13.72 12.31 9.40
C TYR A 43 13.83 13.18 8.15
N GLY A 44 14.85 12.93 7.35
CA GLY A 44 14.96 13.47 6.00
C GLY A 44 14.02 12.75 5.03
N THR A 45 13.88 13.32 3.84
CA THR A 45 12.94 12.88 2.78
C THR A 45 13.10 11.41 2.40
N VAL A 46 14.33 10.91 2.28
CA VAL A 46 14.61 9.50 1.94
C VAL A 46 14.02 8.54 2.98
N LYS A 47 14.11 8.88 4.27
CA LYS A 47 13.58 8.03 5.34
C LYS A 47 12.06 8.12 5.44
N LEU A 48 11.48 9.27 5.12
CA LEU A 48 10.02 9.43 5.00
C LEU A 48 9.46 8.60 3.84
N ALA A 49 10.10 8.67 2.67
CA ALA A 49 9.72 7.88 1.50
C ALA A 49 9.78 6.38 1.77
N ARG A 50 10.86 5.88 2.40
CA ARG A 50 10.95 4.47 2.82
C ARG A 50 9.86 4.05 3.80
N LYS A 51 9.42 4.97 4.66
CA LYS A 51 8.34 4.68 5.62
C LYS A 51 6.98 4.66 4.93
N ALA A 52 6.75 5.54 3.97
CA ALA A 52 5.54 5.52 3.14
C ALA A 52 5.46 4.23 2.31
N ASP A 53 6.57 3.84 1.65
CA ASP A 53 6.65 2.58 0.89
C ASP A 53 6.41 1.36 1.80
N ALA A 54 6.95 1.36 3.02
CA ALA A 54 6.67 0.28 3.99
C ALA A 54 5.19 0.23 4.43
N MET A 55 4.46 1.35 4.41
CA MET A 55 3.01 1.35 4.68
C MET A 55 2.24 0.74 3.51
N TRP A 56 2.66 1.04 2.27
CA TRP A 56 2.13 0.36 1.09
C TRP A 56 2.39 -1.15 1.13
N ASP A 57 3.61 -1.57 1.48
CA ASP A 57 3.92 -3.00 1.69
C ASP A 57 2.99 -3.67 2.71
N GLY A 58 2.62 -2.96 3.78
CA GLY A 58 1.65 -3.43 4.77
C GLY A 58 0.26 -3.65 4.18
N ILE A 59 -0.23 -2.71 3.35
CA ILE A 59 -1.51 -2.84 2.65
C ILE A 59 -1.48 -4.04 1.69
N VAL A 60 -0.42 -4.16 0.88
CA VAL A 60 -0.22 -5.30 -0.02
C VAL A 60 -0.21 -6.63 0.75
N ALA A 61 0.46 -6.67 1.91
CA ALA A 61 0.46 -7.86 2.77
C ALA A 61 -0.93 -8.21 3.30
N ASN A 62 -1.73 -7.21 3.68
CA ASN A 62 -3.10 -7.44 4.15
C ASN A 62 -3.99 -8.00 3.03
N ILE A 63 -3.89 -7.45 1.81
CA ILE A 63 -4.62 -7.96 0.64
C ILE A 63 -4.21 -9.40 0.35
N HIS A 64 -2.90 -9.68 0.35
CA HIS A 64 -2.37 -11.03 0.12
C HIS A 64 -2.85 -12.02 1.19
N ALA A 65 -2.87 -11.61 2.46
CA ALA A 65 -3.38 -12.43 3.57
C ALA A 65 -4.88 -12.71 3.44
N GLY A 66 -5.67 -11.76 2.90
CA GLY A 66 -7.07 -11.95 2.55
C GLY A 66 -7.30 -13.02 1.47
N MET A 67 -6.26 -13.35 0.71
CA MET A 67 -6.26 -14.44 -0.28
C MET A 67 -5.63 -15.74 0.26
N SER A 68 -5.42 -15.85 1.58
CA SER A 68 -4.87 -17.05 2.19
C SER A 68 -5.70 -18.30 1.83
N GLY A 69 -5.00 -19.40 1.56
CA GLY A 69 -5.61 -20.66 1.13
C GLY A 69 -5.87 -20.78 -0.38
N ARG A 70 -5.69 -19.71 -1.16
CA ARG A 70 -5.70 -19.76 -2.62
C ARG A 70 -4.35 -20.22 -3.16
N SER A 71 -4.36 -21.01 -4.23
CA SER A 71 -3.14 -21.31 -4.99
C SER A 71 -2.64 -20.06 -5.73
N ASP A 72 -1.38 -20.09 -6.16
CA ASP A 72 -0.79 -18.99 -6.92
C ASP A 72 -1.60 -18.69 -8.20
N ASP A 73 -2.08 -19.73 -8.90
CA ASP A 73 -2.93 -19.58 -10.09
C ASP A 73 -4.28 -18.94 -9.77
N GLN A 74 -4.89 -19.28 -8.63
CA GLN A 74 -6.16 -18.67 -8.18
C GLN A 74 -5.96 -17.20 -7.80
N ILE A 75 -4.83 -16.85 -7.20
CA ILE A 75 -4.47 -15.46 -6.90
C ILE A 75 -4.31 -14.69 -8.21
N LEU A 76 -3.57 -15.22 -9.18
CA LEU A 76 -3.38 -14.57 -10.47
C LEU A 76 -4.70 -14.39 -11.22
N ALA A 77 -5.58 -15.40 -11.22
CA ALA A 77 -6.90 -15.30 -11.81
C ALA A 77 -7.75 -14.21 -11.14
N GLN A 78 -7.69 -14.06 -9.81
CA GLN A 78 -8.39 -13.00 -9.10
C GLN A 78 -7.85 -11.61 -9.47
N LEU A 79 -6.53 -11.46 -9.65
CA LEU A 79 -5.93 -10.20 -10.07
C LEU A 79 -6.24 -9.85 -11.54
N GLN A 80 -6.82 -10.77 -12.30
CA GLN A 80 -7.30 -10.55 -13.68
C GLN A 80 -8.81 -10.29 -13.73
N ASP A 81 -9.52 -10.40 -12.60
CA ASP A 81 -10.96 -10.19 -12.49
C ASP A 81 -11.27 -8.68 -12.38
N PRO A 82 -11.90 -8.06 -13.39
CA PRO A 82 -12.15 -6.62 -13.40
C PRO A 82 -13.00 -6.14 -12.23
N ASP A 83 -14.03 -6.90 -11.84
CA ASP A 83 -14.94 -6.49 -10.75
C ASP A 83 -14.19 -6.44 -9.41
N PHE A 84 -13.25 -7.37 -9.21
CA PHE A 84 -12.38 -7.37 -8.04
C PHE A 84 -11.39 -6.20 -8.06
N ILE A 85 -10.78 -5.92 -9.21
CA ILE A 85 -9.83 -4.81 -9.35
C ILE A 85 -10.54 -3.47 -9.13
N ASP A 86 -11.72 -3.25 -9.72
CA ASP A 86 -12.49 -2.03 -9.54
C ASP A 86 -12.84 -1.82 -8.06
N THR A 87 -13.37 -2.86 -7.40
CA THR A 87 -13.67 -2.81 -5.95
C THR A 87 -12.41 -2.52 -5.12
N LEU A 88 -11.28 -3.10 -5.49
CA LEU A 88 -10.01 -2.89 -4.79
C LEU A 88 -9.51 -1.46 -4.98
N GLU A 89 -9.58 -0.90 -6.18
CA GLU A 89 -9.17 0.48 -6.46
C GLU A 89 -10.05 1.50 -5.72
N GLU A 90 -11.36 1.27 -5.64
CA GLU A 90 -12.27 2.06 -4.80
C GLU A 90 -11.85 2.01 -3.34
N ALA A 91 -11.61 0.81 -2.80
CA ALA A 91 -11.16 0.65 -1.42
C ALA A 91 -9.79 1.34 -1.16
N LEU A 92 -8.86 1.27 -2.12
CA LEU A 92 -7.56 1.96 -2.03
C LEU A 92 -7.72 3.49 -2.03
N ALA A 93 -8.64 4.03 -2.83
CA ALA A 93 -8.92 5.47 -2.88
C ALA A 93 -9.45 6.01 -1.53
N GLU A 94 -10.21 5.19 -0.81
CA GLU A 94 -10.78 5.50 0.50
C GLU A 94 -9.80 5.32 1.67
N ILE A 95 -8.60 4.75 1.46
CA ILE A 95 -7.61 4.60 2.52
C ILE A 95 -7.20 5.98 3.04
N ASP A 96 -7.39 6.21 4.34
CA ASP A 96 -6.84 7.34 5.06
C ASP A 96 -6.01 6.84 6.25
N PHE A 97 -4.83 7.44 6.44
CA PHE A 97 -3.93 7.09 7.53
C PHE A 97 -4.18 8.00 8.72
N VAL A 98 -4.61 7.40 9.83
CA VAL A 98 -4.86 8.11 11.08
C VAL A 98 -3.78 7.79 12.11
N SER A 99 -3.46 8.75 12.96
CA SER A 99 -2.62 8.48 14.13
C SER A 99 -3.53 7.87 15.19
N GLU A 100 -3.18 6.68 15.69
CA GLU A 100 -3.74 6.22 16.97
C GLU A 100 -3.07 7.02 18.09
N ASP A 101 -3.89 7.67 18.92
CA ASP A 101 -3.49 8.48 20.09
C ASP A 101 -2.76 7.65 21.17
#